data_AF-A0A9E4RSF3-F1
#
_entry.id   AF-A0A9E4RSF3-F1
#
_cell.length_a   1.000
_cell.length_b   1.000
_cell.length_c   1.000
_cell.angle_alpha   90.00
_cell.angle_beta   90.00
_cell.angle_gamma   90.00
#
_symmetry.space_group_name_H-M   'P 1'
#
loop_
_entity.id
_entity.type
_entity.pdbx_description
1 polymer ?
#
loop_
_entity_poly.entity_id
_entity_poly.type
_entity_poly.pdbx_seq_one_letter_code
_entity_poly.pdbx_strand_id
1 'polypeptide(L)'
;ANNAYTGGETLLALGPEHAATIAGDGFTKKDIVEWLGRRALVPLDRYTEDTLMERFQRIPDGPVPMVPTPDDLAVIVLGGPGKHSSWVPTFGGSTRSVTREIN
;
A
#
# COMPACT_ATOMS: atom_id res chain seq x y z
N ALA A 1 9.58 -2.52 -2.03
CA ALA A 1 9.05 -1.77 -3.19
C ALA A 1 9.52 -0.33 -3.10
N ASN A 2 9.65 0.38 -4.23
CA ASN A 2 10.09 1.79 -4.22
C ASN A 2 9.16 2.70 -3.41
N ASN A 3 7.87 2.35 -3.31
CA ASN A 3 6.87 3.09 -2.54
C ASN A 3 7.29 3.38 -1.09
N ALA A 4 7.99 2.44 -0.43
CA ALA A 4 8.47 2.64 0.94
C ALA A 4 9.55 3.73 1.06
N TYR A 5 10.26 4.04 -0.02
CA TYR A 5 11.32 5.06 -0.04
C TYR A 5 10.82 6.40 -0.56
N THR A 6 10.04 6.37 -1.64
CA THR A 6 9.71 7.56 -2.42
C THR A 6 8.23 7.94 -2.37
N GLY A 7 7.41 7.21 -1.59
CA GLY A 7 5.95 7.33 -1.65
C GLY A 7 5.42 6.91 -3.02
N GLY A 8 4.28 7.45 -3.41
CA GLY A 8 3.63 7.08 -4.66
C GLY A 8 2.58 6.00 -4.46
N GLU A 9 1.57 5.98 -5.34
CA GLU A 9 0.39 5.15 -5.13
C GLU A 9 0.73 3.68 -5.35
N THR A 10 0.23 2.84 -4.46
CA THR A 10 0.24 1.38 -4.60
C THR A 10 -1.19 0.87 -4.65
N LEU A 11 -1.40 -0.31 -5.21
CA LEU A 11 -2.72 -0.88 -5.38
C LEU A 11 -2.88 -2.16 -4.55
N LEU A 12 -3.87 -2.16 -3.67
CA LEU A 12 -4.40 -3.36 -3.05
C LEU A 12 -5.58 -3.88 -3.88
N ALA A 13 -5.35 -5.02 -4.52
CA ALA A 13 -6.34 -5.77 -5.27
C ALA A 13 -6.93 -6.88 -4.40
N LEU A 14 -8.10 -6.65 -3.81
CA LEU A 14 -8.79 -7.65 -3.03
C LEU A 14 -9.53 -8.63 -3.93
N GLY A 15 -9.41 -9.92 -3.60
CA GLY A 15 -10.27 -10.95 -4.16
C GLY A 15 -11.69 -10.83 -3.58
N PRO A 16 -12.73 -11.26 -4.31
CA PRO A 16 -14.12 -11.09 -3.86
C PRO A 16 -14.40 -11.69 -2.48
N GLU A 17 -13.83 -12.85 -2.16
CA GLU A 17 -14.02 -13.51 -0.85
C GLU A 17 -13.40 -12.73 0.31
N HIS A 18 -12.21 -12.17 0.13
CA HIS A 18 -11.57 -11.34 1.16
C HIS A 18 -12.31 -10.02 1.32
N ALA A 19 -12.71 -9.38 0.22
CA ALA A 19 -13.52 -8.16 0.27
C ALA A 19 -14.86 -8.39 0.99
N ALA A 20 -15.53 -9.50 0.72
CA ALA A 20 -16.77 -9.88 1.39
C ALA A 20 -16.58 -10.16 2.88
N THR A 21 -15.48 -10.83 3.26
CA THR A 21 -15.15 -11.08 4.67
C THR A 21 -14.92 -9.76 5.42
N ILE A 22 -14.06 -8.89 4.88
CA ILE A 22 -13.75 -7.58 5.47
C ILE A 22 -15.02 -6.72 5.60
N ALA A 23 -15.86 -6.69 4.56
CA ALA A 23 -17.13 -5.97 4.59
C ALA A 23 -18.14 -6.58 5.58
N GLY A 24 -18.17 -7.93 5.70
CA GLY A 24 -18.99 -8.65 6.67
C GLY A 24 -18.63 -8.32 8.12
N ASP A 25 -17.35 -8.02 8.37
CA ASP A 25 -16.84 -7.53 9.66
C ASP A 25 -17.10 -6.02 9.87
N GLY A 26 -17.76 -5.35 8.92
CA GLY A 26 -18.17 -3.94 9.02
C GLY A 26 -17.12 -2.92 8.58
N PHE A 27 -16.00 -3.33 8.00
CA PHE A 27 -14.96 -2.42 7.53
C PHE A 27 -15.31 -1.82 6.17
N THR A 28 -15.17 -0.50 6.06
CA THR A 28 -15.26 0.24 4.80
C THR A 28 -13.89 0.31 4.10
N LYS A 29 -13.88 0.73 2.83
CA LYS A 29 -12.62 1.03 2.12
C LYS A 29 -11.75 2.04 2.88
N LYS A 30 -12.37 3.06 3.49
CA LYS A 30 -11.67 4.07 4.28
C LYS A 30 -10.99 3.42 5.49
N ASP A 31 -11.66 2.51 6.17
CA ASP A 31 -11.09 1.81 7.32
C ASP A 31 -9.89 0.94 6.92
N ILE A 32 -9.94 0.30 5.75
CA ILE A 32 -8.80 -0.45 5.20
C ILE A 32 -7.60 0.46 4.99
N VAL A 33 -7.81 1.63 4.35
CA VAL A 33 -6.73 2.60 4.09
C VAL A 33 -6.14 3.13 5.38
N GLU A 34 -6.98 3.52 6.35
CA GLU A 34 -6.49 3.98 7.65
C GLU A 34 -5.79 2.88 8.45
N TRP A 35 -6.31 1.66 8.40
CA TRP A 35 -5.71 0.52 9.11
C TRP A 35 -4.33 0.20 8.55
N LEU A 36 -4.19 0.12 7.23
CA LEU A 36 -2.91 -0.14 6.57
C LEU A 36 -1.96 1.05 6.70
N GLY A 37 -2.42 2.29 6.56
CA GLY A 37 -1.58 3.48 6.76
C GLY A 37 -0.94 3.52 8.15
N ARG A 38 -1.62 3.01 9.18
CA ARG A 38 -1.08 2.94 10.55
C ARG A 38 -0.22 1.70 10.82
N ARG A 39 -0.42 0.60 10.09
CA ARG A 39 0.11 -0.73 10.48
C ARG A 39 1.02 -1.40 9.45
N ALA A 40 0.94 -0.99 8.19
CA ALA A 40 1.84 -1.47 7.13
C ALA A 40 3.18 -0.74 7.24
N LEU A 41 3.92 -1.07 8.29
CA LEU A 41 5.20 -0.47 8.65
C LEU A 41 6.33 -1.45 8.35
N VAL A 42 7.38 -0.99 7.68
CA VAL A 42 8.59 -1.74 7.42
C VAL A 42 9.58 -1.49 8.57
N PRO A 43 9.95 -2.52 9.34
CA PRO A 43 10.92 -2.36 10.42
C PRO A 43 12.28 -1.87 9.92
N LEU A 44 12.99 -1.08 10.74
CA LEU A 44 14.29 -0.51 10.35
C LEU A 44 15.37 -1.59 10.14
N ASP A 45 15.27 -2.73 10.83
CA ASP A 45 16.18 -3.86 10.68
C ASP A 45 16.10 -4.57 9.31
N ARG A 46 15.10 -4.24 8.49
CA ARG A 46 14.97 -4.70 7.10
C ARG A 46 15.80 -3.87 6.13
N TYR A 47 16.40 -2.76 6.58
CA TYR A 47 17.23 -1.89 5.78
C TYR A 47 18.69 -1.96 6.23
N THR A 48 19.61 -1.75 5.30
CA THR A 48 20.99 -1.42 5.66
C THR A 48 21.10 0.06 6.01
N GLU A 49 22.06 0.43 6.85
CA GLU A 49 22.34 1.84 7.18
C GLU A 49 22.60 2.67 5.92
N ASP A 50 23.41 2.15 4.98
CA ASP A 50 23.67 2.79 3.69
C ASP A 50 22.38 3.06 2.90
N THR A 51 21.44 2.10 2.87
CA THR A 51 20.16 2.28 2.20
C THR A 51 19.35 3.39 2.87
N LEU A 52 19.34 3.42 4.21
CA LEU A 52 18.61 4.44 4.95
C LEU A 52 19.17 5.83 4.68
N MET A 53 20.49 5.97 4.72
CA MET A 53 21.16 7.24 4.42
C MET A 53 20.98 7.66 2.96
N GLU A 54 21.11 6.74 1.99
CA GLU A 54 20.92 7.03 0.56
C GLU A 54 19.48 7.48 0.26
N ARG A 55 18.48 6.78 0.82
CA ARG A 55 17.07 6.97 0.45
C ARG A 55 16.36 8.03 1.27
N PHE A 56 16.71 8.20 2.54
CA PHE A 56 16.03 9.12 3.46
C PHE A 56 16.92 10.28 3.93
N GLN A 57 18.20 10.31 3.55
CA GLN A 57 19.19 11.33 3.96
C GLN A 57 19.46 11.38 5.48
N ARG A 58 18.90 10.42 6.22
CA ARG A 58 19.03 10.23 7.67
C ARG A 58 18.56 8.82 8.02
N ILE A 59 18.90 8.35 9.22
CA ILE A 59 18.25 7.17 9.81
C ILE A 59 16.89 7.62 10.38
N PRO A 60 15.76 7.03 9.94
CA PRO A 60 14.45 7.34 10.53
C PRO A 60 14.37 6.89 12.00
N ASP A 61 13.58 7.61 12.81
CA ASP A 61 13.44 7.35 14.26
C ASP A 61 12.55 6.14 14.57
N GLY A 62 11.88 5.59 13.54
CA GLY A 62 10.93 4.50 13.66
C GLY A 62 10.72 3.79 12.32
N PRO A 63 9.90 2.73 12.32
CA PRO A 63 9.66 1.94 11.11
C PRO A 63 9.02 2.80 10.01
N VAL A 64 9.35 2.48 8.76
CA VAL A 64 8.98 3.27 7.59
C VAL A 64 7.59 2.84 7.09
N PRO A 65 6.63 3.75 6.90
CA PRO A 65 5.32 3.39 6.37
C PRO A 65 5.41 2.99 4.90
N MET A 66 4.78 1.87 4.54
CA MET A 66 4.61 1.47 3.13
C MET A 66 3.64 2.40 2.38
N VAL A 67 2.67 2.96 3.11
CA VAL A 67 1.66 3.91 2.62
C VAL A 67 1.79 5.18 3.46
N PRO A 68 2.61 6.16 3.06
CA PRO A 68 2.87 7.35 3.86
C PRO A 68 1.63 8.24 4.05
N THR A 69 0.80 8.35 3.02
CA THR A 69 -0.46 9.10 3.06
C THR A 69 -1.64 8.24 2.60
N PRO A 70 -2.88 8.51 3.06
CA PRO A 70 -4.06 7.78 2.60
C PRO A 70 -4.23 7.76 1.07
N ASP A 71 -3.79 8.83 0.40
CA ASP A 71 -3.85 8.99 -1.06
C ASP A 71 -2.79 8.15 -1.79
N ASP A 72 -1.87 7.50 -1.08
CA ASP A 72 -0.88 6.59 -1.65
C ASP A 72 -1.39 5.13 -1.73
N LEU A 73 -2.65 4.86 -1.39
CA LEU A 73 -3.23 3.51 -1.48
C LEU A 73 -4.56 3.50 -2.24
N ALA A 74 -4.51 2.93 -3.45
CA ALA A 74 -5.71 2.52 -4.15
C ALA A 74 -6.16 1.14 -3.67
N VAL A 75 -7.47 0.97 -3.47
CA VAL A 75 -8.07 -0.34 -3.14
C VAL A 75 -9.14 -0.65 -4.17
N ILE A 76 -9.09 -1.84 -4.77
CA ILE A 76 -10.12 -2.34 -5.69
C ILE A 76 -10.50 -3.78 -5.35
N VAL A 77 -11.63 -4.22 -5.89
CA VAL A 77 -12.04 -5.64 -5.88
C VAL A 77 -11.94 -6.13 -7.31
N LEU A 78 -11.22 -7.23 -7.53
CA LEU A 78 -11.06 -7.82 -8.86
C LEU A 78 -10.89 -9.33 -8.80
N GLY A 79 -11.12 -10.00 -9.93
CA GLY A 79 -10.95 -11.44 -10.07
C GLY A 79 -12.27 -12.21 -9.94
N GLY A 80 -12.16 -13.49 -9.56
CA GLY A 80 -13.27 -14.43 -9.46
C GLY A 80 -13.14 -15.31 -8.21
N PRO A 81 -13.81 -16.47 -8.17
CA PRO A 81 -13.75 -17.39 -7.03
C PRO A 81 -12.30 -17.75 -6.63
N GLY A 82 -12.03 -17.83 -5.33
CA GLY A 82 -10.71 -18.11 -4.77
C GLY A 82 -10.24 -17.07 -3.74
N LYS A 83 -9.39 -17.52 -2.82
CA LYS A 83 -8.84 -16.70 -1.72
C LYS A 83 -7.50 -16.08 -2.09
N HIS A 84 -7.50 -15.29 -3.16
CA HIS A 84 -6.31 -14.60 -3.63
C HIS A 84 -6.50 -13.09 -3.60
N SER A 85 -5.51 -12.38 -3.12
CA SER A 85 -5.43 -10.91 -3.18
C SER A 85 -3.99 -10.53 -3.49
N SER A 86 -3.82 -9.37 -4.10
CA SER A 86 -2.51 -8.93 -4.56
C SER A 86 -2.19 -7.54 -4.07
N TRP A 87 -0.93 -7.37 -3.67
CA TRP A 87 -0.31 -6.08 -3.46
C TRP A 87 0.50 -5.74 -4.70
N VAL A 88 0.11 -4.67 -5.40
CA VAL A 88 0.76 -4.25 -6.64
C VAL A 88 1.58 -3.00 -6.36
N PRO A 89 2.91 -3.13 -6.21
CA PRO A 89 3.79 -1.98 -6.07
C PRO A 89 3.90 -1.22 -7.40
N THR A 90 4.30 0.05 -7.33
CA THR A 90 4.57 0.88 -8.51
C THR A 90 6.03 1.34 -8.51
N PHE A 91 6.39 2.20 -9.46
CA PHE A 91 7.71 2.83 -9.49
C PHE A 91 7.96 3.78 -8.30
N GLY A 92 6.91 4.12 -7.54
CA GLY A 92 6.95 5.07 -6.43
C GLY A 92 6.97 6.53 -6.89
N GLY A 93 7.38 7.44 -6.02
CA GLY A 93 7.50 8.87 -6.32
C GLY A 93 6.14 9.50 -6.62
N SER A 94 6.00 10.16 -7.77
CA SER A 94 4.75 10.80 -8.20
C SER A 94 3.82 9.86 -9.00
N THR A 95 4.02 8.55 -8.96
CA THR A 95 3.19 7.59 -9.71
C THR A 95 1.77 7.55 -9.11
N ARG A 96 0.75 7.77 -9.97
CA ARG A 96 -0.68 7.74 -9.62
C ARG A 96 -1.46 7.02 -10.72
N SER A 97 -2.50 6.29 -10.32
CA SER A 97 -3.46 5.70 -11.24
C SER A 97 -4.42 6.74 -11.80
N VAL A 98 -5.01 6.42 -12.94
CA VAL A 98 -6.07 7.22 -13.57
C VAL A 98 -7.19 6.28 -13.98
N THR A 99 -8.43 6.65 -13.69
CA THR A 99 -9.62 5.95 -14.21
C THR A 99 -10.08 6.67 -15.46
N ARG A 100 -10.20 5.94 -16.56
CA ARG A 100 -10.67 6.47 -17.85
C ARG A 100 -11.68 5.51 -18.46
N GLU A 101 -12.66 6.07 -19.15
CA GLU A 101 -13.56 5.30 -20.00
C GLU A 101 -12.78 4.68 -21.16
N ILE A 102 -13.16 3.46 -21.54
CA ILE A 102 -12.61 2.79 -22.73
C ILE A 102 -13.61 3.03 -23.86
N ASN A 103 -13.14 3.68 -24.93
CA ASN A 103 -13.91 3.88 -26.16
C ASN A 103 -13.83 2.67 -27.09
#